data_AF-A0A1E1WDT6-F1
#
_entry.id   AF-A0A1E1WDT6-F1
#
_cell.length_a   1.000
_cell.length_b   1.000
_cell.length_c   1.000
_cell.angle_alpha   90.00
_cell.angle_beta   90.00
_cell.angle_gamma   90.00
#
_symmetry.space_group_name_H-M   'P 1'
#
loop_
_entity.id
_entity.type
_entity.pdbx_description
1 polymer ?
#
loop_
_entity_poly.entity_id
_entity_poly.type
_entity_poly.pdbx_seq_one_letter_code
_entity_poly.pdbx_strand_id
1 'polypeptide(L)'
;QGESSGAQRTMKRHAETEITNPNPKKNITPAASVQDVFTVPEFAGEKLKYSDSDQGPFSVHVSRLESDPSAGLTLRVLKLAQLLFQHKIPGIVNGGVTSVGRNRISVEFSSSSAANNFVANPFLEENKLCASIPQFQVSRMGVVRNIPIDWSLEELVAGLQ
;
A
#
# COMPACT_ATOMS: atom_id res chain seq x y z
N GLN A 1 29.44 69.84 8.86
CA GLN A 1 29.44 70.58 7.58
C GLN A 1 28.77 69.66 6.56
N GLY A 2 27.72 70.10 5.86
CA GLY A 2 27.02 69.31 4.82
C GLY A 2 25.72 68.62 5.29
N GLU A 3 24.61 68.95 4.63
CA GLU A 3 23.28 68.35 4.75
C GLU A 3 22.92 67.50 3.52
N SER A 4 21.68 66.97 3.50
CA SER A 4 20.93 66.47 2.32
C SER A 4 21.28 65.06 1.80
N SER A 5 20.37 64.28 1.21
CA SER A 5 18.89 64.25 1.15
C SER A 5 18.45 62.90 0.56
N GLY A 6 17.23 62.42 0.85
CA GLY A 6 16.66 61.24 0.16
C GLY A 6 15.49 60.58 0.88
N ALA A 7 14.26 60.99 0.53
CA ALA A 7 13.02 60.40 1.07
C ALA A 7 12.09 59.90 -0.05
N GLN A 8 11.43 58.76 0.15
CA GLN A 8 10.18 58.29 -0.50
C GLN A 8 9.93 56.80 -0.13
N ARG A 9 8.71 56.24 -0.06
CA ARG A 9 7.37 56.76 0.27
C ARG A 9 6.45 55.54 0.48
N THR A 10 5.73 55.44 1.61
CA THR A 10 4.72 54.39 1.83
C THR A 10 3.43 54.70 1.06
N MET A 11 2.81 53.70 0.41
CA MET A 11 1.48 53.82 -0.17
C MET A 11 0.43 53.01 0.61
N LYS A 12 -0.68 53.67 0.95
CA LYS A 12 -1.99 53.10 1.29
C LYS A 12 -3.02 53.69 0.32
N ARG A 13 -4.03 52.89 -0.08
CA ARG A 13 -5.43 53.26 -0.45
C ARG A 13 -6.17 51.96 -0.76
N HIS A 14 -7.24 51.63 -0.02
CA HIS A 14 -8.64 52.05 -0.20
C HIS A 14 -9.33 51.40 -1.40
N ALA A 15 -10.48 50.77 -1.13
CA ALA A 15 -11.33 50.08 -2.10
C ALA A 15 -12.79 50.48 -1.88
N GLU A 16 -13.50 50.82 -2.97
CA GLU A 16 -14.97 50.82 -3.07
C GLU A 16 -15.36 51.07 -4.53
N THR A 17 -16.29 50.30 -5.11
CA THR A 17 -17.34 50.66 -6.12
C THR A 17 -18.19 49.40 -6.44
N GLU A 18 -19.51 49.56 -6.63
CA GLU A 18 -20.48 48.53 -7.09
C GLU A 18 -21.25 49.06 -8.35
N ILE A 19 -22.20 48.38 -9.02
CA ILE A 19 -23.11 47.27 -8.69
C ILE A 19 -23.24 46.34 -9.93
N THR A 20 -23.73 45.09 -9.82
CA THR A 20 -24.86 44.48 -10.61
C THR A 20 -24.77 42.96 -10.87
N ASN A 21 -25.95 42.31 -10.82
CA ASN A 21 -26.21 40.88 -11.03
C ASN A 21 -27.07 40.69 -12.30
N PRO A 22 -27.03 39.52 -12.98
CA PRO A 22 -28.32 38.84 -13.18
C PRO A 22 -28.31 37.29 -13.24
N ASN A 23 -29.54 36.77 -13.03
CA ASN A 23 -30.11 35.48 -13.46
C ASN A 23 -30.05 34.28 -12.47
N PRO A 24 -31.19 33.57 -12.24
CA PRO A 24 -31.30 32.58 -11.17
C PRO A 24 -30.80 31.20 -11.59
N LYS A 25 -30.09 30.53 -10.68
CA LYS A 25 -29.68 29.13 -10.84
C LYS A 25 -30.94 28.24 -10.79
N LYS A 26 -31.15 27.41 -11.82
CA LYS A 26 -32.13 26.32 -11.73
C LYS A 26 -31.73 25.42 -10.56
N ASN A 27 -32.64 25.22 -9.61
CA ASN A 27 -32.45 24.23 -8.54
C ASN A 27 -32.46 22.83 -9.16
N ILE A 28 -31.28 22.31 -9.47
CA ILE A 28 -31.07 20.88 -9.64
C ILE A 28 -31.00 20.34 -8.21
N THR A 29 -32.11 19.81 -7.71
CA THR A 29 -32.10 19.03 -6.47
C THR A 29 -31.09 17.90 -6.67
N PRO A 30 -30.01 17.81 -5.89
CA PRO A 30 -29.10 16.69 -6.02
C PRO A 30 -29.90 15.43 -5.67
N ALA A 31 -29.99 14.50 -6.62
CA ALA A 31 -30.47 13.16 -6.32
C ALA A 31 -29.60 12.65 -5.16
N ALA A 32 -30.25 12.11 -4.12
CA ALA A 32 -29.55 11.69 -2.91
C ALA A 32 -28.42 10.74 -3.30
N SER A 33 -27.18 11.14 -3.03
CA SER A 33 -26.02 10.28 -3.21
C SER A 33 -26.19 9.13 -2.22
N VAL A 34 -26.66 7.99 -2.73
CA VAL A 34 -26.66 6.74 -1.98
C VAL A 34 -25.20 6.37 -1.82
N GLN A 35 -24.61 6.85 -0.74
CA GLN A 35 -23.30 6.38 -0.28
C GLN A 35 -23.55 5.03 0.39
N ASP A 36 -23.55 3.99 -0.43
CA ASP A 36 -23.45 2.63 0.08
C ASP A 36 -22.23 2.55 0.99
N VAL A 37 -22.43 1.96 2.18
CA VAL A 37 -21.43 1.93 3.23
C VAL A 37 -20.18 1.25 2.69
N PHE A 38 -19.05 1.97 2.66
CA PHE A 38 -17.76 1.40 2.28
C PHE A 38 -17.41 0.30 3.27
N THR A 39 -17.77 -0.93 2.92
CA THR A 39 -17.49 -2.11 3.70
C THR A 39 -16.05 -2.48 3.40
N VAL A 40 -15.23 -2.58 4.45
CA VAL A 40 -13.83 -2.97 4.28
C VAL A 40 -13.82 -4.36 3.65
N PRO A 41 -13.18 -4.54 2.48
CA PRO A 41 -13.23 -5.82 1.77
C PRO A 41 -12.51 -6.92 2.57
N GLU A 42 -13.06 -8.14 2.48
CA GLU A 42 -12.78 -9.29 3.34
C GLU A 42 -11.29 -9.67 3.46
N PHE A 43 -10.49 -9.37 2.44
CA PHE A 43 -9.03 -9.59 2.46
C PHE A 43 -8.26 -8.72 3.49
N ALA A 44 -8.90 -7.75 4.14
CA ALA A 44 -8.28 -6.85 5.11
C ALA A 44 -8.14 -7.48 6.52
N GLY A 45 -7.45 -8.61 6.62
CA GLY A 45 -7.14 -9.23 7.93
C GLY A 45 -6.57 -10.64 7.87
N GLU A 46 -6.80 -11.37 6.78
CA GLU A 46 -6.33 -12.74 6.65
C GLU A 46 -4.83 -12.87 6.40
N LYS A 47 -4.23 -13.99 6.83
CA LYS A 47 -2.88 -14.38 6.41
C LYS A 47 -2.91 -14.74 4.93
N LEU A 48 -2.56 -13.77 4.09
CA LEU A 48 -2.42 -13.90 2.65
C LEU A 48 -1.62 -15.14 2.25
N LYS A 49 -2.12 -15.86 1.24
CA LYS A 49 -1.54 -17.06 0.64
C LYS A 49 -1.63 -16.97 -0.88
N TYR A 50 -0.68 -17.59 -1.56
CA TYR A 50 -0.75 -17.77 -3.01
C TYR A 50 -1.79 -18.85 -3.36
N SER A 51 -2.52 -18.65 -4.45
CA SER A 51 -3.34 -19.68 -5.10
C SER A 51 -2.47 -20.60 -5.97
N ASP A 52 -3.03 -21.73 -6.41
CA ASP A 52 -2.36 -22.61 -7.38
C ASP A 52 -2.40 -22.06 -8.82
N SER A 53 -3.25 -21.07 -9.09
CA SER A 53 -3.30 -20.32 -10.35
C SER A 53 -2.33 -19.13 -10.39
N ASP A 54 -1.80 -18.70 -9.25
CA ASP A 54 -0.90 -17.54 -9.17
C ASP A 54 0.41 -17.82 -9.91
N GLN A 55 0.87 -16.83 -10.66
CA GLN A 55 2.14 -16.91 -11.39
C GLN A 55 3.25 -16.22 -10.60
N GLY A 56 4.45 -16.80 -10.67
CA GLY A 56 5.63 -16.30 -9.95
C GLY A 56 6.06 -14.88 -10.38
N PRO A 57 6.90 -14.20 -9.57
CA PRO A 57 7.72 -14.78 -8.50
C PRO A 57 6.99 -14.93 -7.16
N PHE A 58 7.13 -16.10 -6.52
CA PHE A 58 6.54 -16.38 -5.21
C PHE A 58 7.44 -15.86 -4.09
N SER A 59 7.31 -14.58 -3.75
CA SER A 59 8.11 -13.95 -2.69
C SER A 59 7.39 -13.91 -1.34
N VAL A 60 8.16 -14.06 -0.26
CA VAL A 60 7.71 -13.89 1.12
C VAL A 60 8.63 -12.88 1.81
N HIS A 61 8.04 -11.91 2.50
CA HIS A 61 8.80 -10.98 3.34
C HIS A 61 9.01 -11.57 4.74
N VAL A 62 10.26 -11.61 5.18
CA VAL A 62 10.68 -11.99 6.54
C VAL A 62 11.14 -10.76 7.30
N SER A 63 10.63 -10.59 8.52
CA SER A 63 11.02 -9.55 9.48
C SER A 63 11.28 -10.16 10.85
N ARG A 64 12.06 -9.48 11.70
CA ARG A 64 12.05 -9.79 13.15
C ARG A 64 10.72 -9.36 13.75
N LEU A 65 10.19 -10.20 14.64
CA LEU A 65 9.06 -9.84 15.48
C LEU A 65 9.46 -8.68 16.40
N GLU A 66 8.62 -7.64 16.44
CA GLU A 66 8.90 -6.43 17.20
C GLU A 66 8.32 -6.52 18.60
N SER A 67 9.20 -6.48 19.61
CA SER A 67 8.80 -6.42 21.02
C SER A 67 8.62 -4.96 21.48
N ASP A 68 9.41 -4.04 20.93
CA ASP A 68 9.41 -2.62 21.26
C ASP A 68 9.75 -1.78 20.01
N PRO A 69 9.01 -0.71 19.69
CA PRO A 69 9.25 0.12 18.50
C PRO A 69 10.58 0.89 18.54
N SER A 70 11.19 1.02 19.72
CA SER A 70 12.50 1.66 19.91
C SER A 70 13.68 0.68 19.84
N ALA A 71 13.45 -0.63 19.75
CA ALA A 71 14.50 -1.66 19.87
C ALA A 71 15.47 -1.76 18.68
N GLY A 72 15.26 -1.00 17.60
CA GLY A 72 16.22 -0.89 16.50
C GLY A 72 16.42 -2.21 15.72
N LEU A 73 15.34 -2.81 15.23
CA LEU A 73 15.39 -4.09 14.54
C LEU A 73 16.15 -4.00 13.21
N THR A 74 17.30 -4.68 13.14
CA THR A 74 18.05 -4.90 11.90
C THR A 74 18.17 -6.39 11.63
N LEU A 75 17.62 -6.86 10.51
CA LEU A 75 17.76 -8.25 10.06
C LEU A 75 18.79 -8.30 8.91
N ARG A 76 19.90 -9.02 9.11
CA ARG A 76 20.97 -9.12 8.10
C ARG A 76 20.74 -10.32 7.18
N VAL A 77 20.80 -10.08 5.87
CA VAL A 77 20.61 -11.09 4.80
C VAL A 77 21.42 -12.37 5.06
N LEU A 78 22.74 -12.25 5.27
CA LEU A 78 23.62 -13.41 5.51
C LEU A 78 23.22 -14.23 6.75
N LYS A 79 22.73 -13.58 7.82
CA LYS A 79 22.27 -14.30 9.03
C LYS A 79 20.97 -15.06 8.76
N LEU A 80 20.03 -14.48 8.01
CA LEU A 80 18.81 -15.19 7.64
C LEU A 80 19.13 -16.35 6.68
N ALA A 81 19.94 -16.12 5.65
CA ALA A 81 20.36 -17.17 4.71
C ALA A 81 21.05 -18.35 5.42
N GLN A 82 21.89 -18.07 6.42
CA GLN A 82 22.51 -19.11 7.25
C GLN A 82 21.47 -19.94 8.03
N LEU A 83 20.47 -19.28 8.64
CA LEU A 83 19.39 -19.98 9.36
C LEU A 83 18.52 -20.82 8.41
N LEU A 84 18.13 -20.26 7.25
CA LEU A 84 17.34 -20.97 6.24
C LEU A 84 18.06 -22.24 5.75
N PHE A 85 19.39 -22.17 5.59
CA PHE A 85 20.23 -23.32 5.24
C PHE A 85 20.33 -24.34 6.38
N GLN A 86 20.53 -23.90 7.63
CA GLN A 86 20.60 -24.76 8.81
C GLN A 86 19.30 -25.55 9.06
N HIS A 87 18.15 -24.88 8.93
CA HIS A 87 16.82 -25.49 9.03
C HIS A 87 16.37 -26.23 7.75
N LYS A 88 17.22 -26.29 6.71
CA LYS A 88 16.98 -26.99 5.44
C LYS A 88 15.63 -26.63 4.77
N ILE A 89 15.29 -25.34 4.74
CA ILE A 89 14.03 -24.87 4.16
C ILE A 89 14.00 -25.20 2.65
N PRO A 90 13.02 -25.98 2.16
CA PRO A 90 12.94 -26.40 0.77
C PRO A 90 12.38 -25.31 -0.15
N GLY A 91 12.62 -25.43 -1.45
CA GLY A 91 11.97 -24.63 -2.48
C GLY A 91 12.46 -23.19 -2.66
N ILE A 92 13.46 -22.73 -1.89
CA ILE A 92 14.05 -21.40 -2.05
C ILE A 92 14.84 -21.34 -3.39
N VAL A 93 14.62 -20.29 -4.17
CA VAL A 93 15.34 -20.04 -5.43
C VAL A 93 16.80 -19.66 -5.15
N ASN A 94 17.75 -20.17 -5.94
CA ASN A 94 19.16 -19.82 -5.78
C ASN A 94 19.37 -18.31 -6.02
N GLY A 95 19.97 -17.61 -5.06
CA GLY A 95 20.09 -16.15 -5.06
C GLY A 95 18.82 -15.39 -4.65
N GLY A 96 17.70 -16.08 -4.41
CA GLY A 96 16.39 -15.50 -4.08
C GLY A 96 16.24 -14.91 -2.67
N VAL A 97 17.34 -14.62 -1.96
CA VAL A 97 17.31 -14.04 -0.60
C VAL A 97 17.91 -12.63 -0.64
N THR A 98 17.05 -11.60 -0.62
CA THR A 98 17.44 -10.20 -0.90
C THR A 98 16.93 -9.21 0.14
N SER A 99 17.73 -8.18 0.45
CA SER A 99 17.32 -7.12 1.39
C SER A 99 16.30 -6.18 0.74
N VAL A 100 15.14 -5.98 1.37
CA VAL A 100 14.10 -5.03 0.93
C VAL A 100 14.03 -3.80 1.83
N GLY A 101 14.42 -3.91 3.10
CA GLY A 101 14.44 -2.78 4.03
C GLY A 101 15.03 -3.11 5.40
N ARG A 102 15.05 -2.12 6.30
CA ARG A 102 15.75 -2.15 7.61
C ARG A 102 15.48 -3.41 8.45
N ASN A 103 14.22 -3.86 8.48
CA ASN A 103 13.79 -5.12 9.10
C ASN A 103 12.97 -5.97 8.10
N ARG A 104 13.38 -6.04 6.83
CA ARG A 104 12.62 -6.75 5.79
C ARG A 104 13.55 -7.38 4.75
N ILE A 105 13.52 -8.70 4.66
CA ILE A 105 14.21 -9.49 3.64
C ILE A 105 13.14 -10.21 2.81
N SER A 106 13.30 -10.24 1.49
CA SER A 106 12.52 -11.11 0.61
C SER A 106 13.20 -12.46 0.49
N VAL A 107 12.41 -13.53 0.57
CA VAL A 107 12.79 -14.91 0.22
C VAL A 107 11.88 -15.34 -0.92
N GLU A 108 12.47 -15.68 -2.06
CA GLU A 108 11.79 -16.16 -3.25
C GLU A 108 11.76 -17.69 -3.31
N PHE A 109 10.59 -18.23 -3.63
CA PHE A 109 10.32 -19.66 -3.73
C PHE A 109 9.96 -20.07 -5.16
N SER A 110 10.25 -21.32 -5.50
CA SER A 110 9.95 -21.91 -6.80
C SER A 110 8.47 -22.28 -6.99
N SER A 111 7.66 -22.29 -5.93
CA SER A 111 6.22 -22.59 -6.01
C SER A 111 5.39 -21.87 -4.95
N SER A 112 4.11 -21.64 -5.26
CA SER A 112 3.07 -21.14 -4.34
C SER A 112 3.02 -21.97 -3.05
N SER A 113 2.99 -23.30 -3.19
CA SER A 113 2.97 -24.25 -2.07
C SER A 113 4.17 -24.10 -1.14
N ALA A 114 5.39 -23.96 -1.68
CA ALA A 114 6.58 -23.77 -0.86
C ALA A 114 6.55 -22.44 -0.08
N ALA A 115 6.14 -21.34 -0.71
CA ALA A 115 5.95 -20.05 -0.05
C ALA A 115 4.87 -20.09 1.05
N ASN A 116 3.72 -20.71 0.76
CA ASN A 116 2.61 -20.85 1.71
C ASN A 116 3.00 -21.70 2.93
N ASN A 117 3.70 -22.83 2.72
CA ASN A 117 4.20 -23.68 3.79
C ASN A 117 5.27 -22.95 4.63
N PHE A 118 6.10 -22.12 4.01
CA PHE A 118 7.10 -21.33 4.70
C PHE A 118 6.48 -20.29 5.67
N VAL A 119 5.41 -19.60 5.27
CA VAL A 119 4.68 -18.64 6.12
C VAL A 119 4.08 -19.29 7.38
N ALA A 120 3.79 -20.58 7.33
CA ALA A 120 3.24 -21.36 8.45
C ALA A 120 4.30 -22.19 9.22
N ASN A 121 5.60 -22.05 8.91
CA ASN A 121 6.62 -22.93 9.43
C ASN A 121 7.07 -22.55 10.87
N PRO A 122 7.02 -23.47 11.85
CA PRO A 122 7.38 -23.22 13.25
C PRO A 122 8.76 -22.58 13.49
N PHE A 123 9.75 -22.81 12.60
CA PHE A 123 11.09 -22.25 12.75
C PHE A 123 11.10 -20.70 12.85
N LEU A 124 10.08 -20.04 12.30
CA LEU A 124 9.91 -18.60 12.38
C LEU A 124 9.72 -18.14 13.83
N GLU A 125 8.80 -18.77 14.56
CA GLU A 125 8.47 -18.41 15.93
C GLU A 125 9.64 -18.72 16.88
N GLU A 126 10.29 -19.88 16.72
CA GLU A 126 11.51 -20.27 17.43
C GLU A 126 12.62 -19.20 17.31
N ASN A 127 12.77 -18.59 16.14
CA ASN A 127 13.79 -17.59 15.84
C ASN A 127 13.33 -16.13 16.07
N LYS A 128 12.13 -15.90 16.61
CA LYS A 128 11.50 -14.57 16.76
C LYS A 128 11.39 -13.81 15.44
N LEU A 129 11.03 -14.53 14.38
CA LEU A 129 10.77 -14.02 13.04
C LEU A 129 9.27 -14.04 12.75
N CYS A 130 8.83 -13.16 11.87
CA CYS A 130 7.51 -13.18 11.24
C CYS A 130 7.72 -13.24 9.73
N ALA A 131 6.86 -13.99 9.03
CA ALA A 131 6.83 -14.06 7.58
C ALA A 131 5.44 -13.71 7.07
N SER A 132 5.37 -12.94 5.98
CA SER A 132 4.12 -12.61 5.31
C SER A 132 4.31 -12.48 3.80
N ILE A 133 3.30 -12.93 3.05
CA ILE A 133 3.24 -12.70 1.62
C ILE A 133 2.86 -11.22 1.40
N PRO A 134 3.58 -10.48 0.53
CA PRO A 134 3.25 -9.08 0.28
C PRO A 134 1.87 -8.99 -0.37
N GLN A 135 1.01 -8.08 0.10
CA GLN A 135 -0.35 -7.90 -0.45
C GLN A 135 -0.35 -7.69 -1.97
N PHE A 136 0.64 -6.93 -2.48
CA PHE A 136 0.80 -6.71 -3.91
C PHE A 136 1.27 -7.94 -4.72
N GLN A 137 1.46 -9.10 -4.11
CA GLN A 137 1.71 -10.35 -4.85
C GLN A 137 0.44 -11.16 -5.09
N VAL A 138 -0.63 -10.92 -4.32
CA VAL A 138 -1.87 -11.73 -4.37
C VAL A 138 -3.14 -10.91 -4.65
N SER A 139 -3.14 -9.59 -4.43
CA SER A 139 -4.31 -8.75 -4.72
C SER A 139 -3.96 -7.39 -5.31
N ARG A 140 -4.91 -6.83 -6.05
CA ARG A 140 -4.91 -5.46 -6.58
C ARG A 140 -6.23 -4.81 -6.20
N MET A 141 -6.17 -3.55 -5.78
CA MET A 141 -7.35 -2.71 -5.60
C MET A 141 -7.34 -1.65 -6.70
N GLY A 142 -8.44 -1.54 -7.43
CA GLY A 142 -8.69 -0.49 -8.41
C GLY A 142 -9.96 0.29 -8.07
N VAL A 143 -10.06 1.53 -8.54
CA VAL A 143 -11.29 2.33 -8.46
C VAL A 143 -11.75 2.61 -9.88
N VAL A 144 -12.83 1.95 -10.31
CA VAL A 144 -13.49 2.24 -11.58
C VAL A 144 -14.31 3.53 -11.42
N ARG A 145 -14.32 4.38 -12.44
CA ARG A 145 -14.99 5.69 -12.45
C ARG A 145 -15.75 5.86 -13.75
N ASN A 146 -16.71 6.79 -13.77
CA ASN A 146 -17.55 7.11 -14.94
C ASN A 146 -18.36 5.90 -15.46
N ILE A 147 -18.83 5.05 -14.54
CA ILE A 147 -19.75 3.96 -14.85
C ILE A 147 -21.13 4.55 -15.19
N PRO A 148 -21.79 4.17 -16.29
CA PRO A 148 -23.16 4.58 -16.58
C PRO A 148 -24.14 4.13 -15.49
N ILE A 149 -25.13 4.96 -15.15
CA ILE A 149 -26.10 4.69 -14.07
C ILE A 149 -27.06 3.55 -14.46
N ASP A 150 -27.21 3.33 -15.75
CA ASP A 150 -28.00 2.30 -16.42
C ASP A 150 -27.34 0.90 -16.44
N TRP A 151 -26.07 0.77 -16.02
CA TRP A 151 -25.38 -0.53 -15.95
C TRP A 151 -25.63 -1.23 -14.62
N SER A 152 -26.00 -2.51 -14.69
CA SER A 152 -25.98 -3.41 -13.53
C SER A 152 -24.55 -3.79 -13.13
N LEU A 153 -24.39 -4.30 -11.89
CA LEU A 153 -23.10 -4.81 -11.40
C LEU A 153 -22.61 -6.01 -12.25
N GLU A 154 -23.52 -6.84 -12.75
CA GLU A 154 -23.18 -8.02 -13.56
C GLU A 154 -22.62 -7.62 -14.92
N GLU A 155 -23.25 -6.66 -15.60
CA GLU A 155 -22.76 -6.08 -16.88
C GLU A 155 -21.41 -5.39 -16.70
N LEU A 156 -21.24 -4.64 -15.60
CA LEU A 156 -19.97 -4.00 -15.26
C LEU A 156 -18.84 -5.02 -15.06
N VAL A 157 -19.10 -6.12 -14.34
CA VAL A 157 -18.10 -7.17 -14.10
C VAL A 157 -17.76 -7.92 -15.39
N ALA A 158 -18.75 -8.21 -16.24
CA ALA A 158 -18.53 -8.84 -17.54
C ALA A 158 -17.68 -7.97 -18.48
N GLY A 159 -17.80 -6.65 -18.41
CA GLY A 159 -16.97 -5.70 -19.17
C GLY A 159 -15.54 -5.49 -18.67
N LEU A 160 -15.14 -6.15 -17.57
CA LEU A 160 -13.81 -6.03 -16.94
C LEU A 160 -12.95 -7.30 -17.06
N GLN A 161 -13.43 -8.33 -17.77
CA GLN A 161 -12.73 -9.60 -18.03
C GLN A 161 -11.82 -9.55 -19.26
#